data_AF-A0A7G9GC65-F1
#
_entry.id   AF-A0A7G9GC65-F1
#
_cell.length_a   1.000
_cell.length_b   1.000
_cell.length_c   1.000
_cell.angle_alpha   90.00
_cell.angle_beta   90.00
_cell.angle_gamma   90.00
#
_symmetry.space_group_name_H-M   'P 1'
#
loop_
_entity.id
_entity.type
_entity.pdbx_description
1 polymer ?
#
loop_
_entity_poly.entity_id
_entity_poly.type
_entity_poly.pdbx_seq_one_letter_code
_entity_poly.pdbx_strand_id
1 'polypeptide(L)'
;MNLNLYIIRDYLNQAILHQNIHHSLIFCPFDSVTLYYPGQAVLANYLYVIDGEVWMKEKEYFAGGNFVIWNWDGQCEGTPSINSIGLSPEPSIHEIFFQIQQIFSRFQKWELELYGLLANHAPFKKYGDISLGFLENPICMYTAGLRNIFYSERKKAKNLMLFTEEDADNFLPYDDIEGLRLNPEFTRTIDQTEPTIFPDDFWGYRILYDNIRVQGLYIARLMVCEVERPLRSSDYALLHMLSTMIQHGIANQEMAINSHPQYFDDYILRLIHREPVSVQELLPVLEKFQWAVNDSYFCVLIPISTYDQAISTVSTFCIKLESLISGCAALEKDSHIVLLVNLRNAASTRDEILANLIYLLRENLLKAGISSEFSDLWQLYHYYNQAENALHIGAETNPTLWYYRYEHYAYRHLLKRALGDSTIESICPSGLQKLLSYDLLHNRQYTRSLKVYLEEDQSVTRTIRKLYMQRSTFIYQLKRIEEISALNLSEKSCKIHLLLVFQIMEESGYQLP
;
A
#
# COMPACT_ATOMS: atom_id res chain seq x y z
N MET A 1 -6.80 13.21 29.88
CA MET A 1 -5.94 13.82 28.88
C MET A 1 -5.42 15.07 29.51
N ASN A 2 -4.15 15.39 29.33
CA ASN A 2 -3.69 16.75 29.61
C ASN A 2 -4.40 17.74 28.69
N LEU A 3 -4.57 18.98 29.11
CA LEU A 3 -5.26 20.00 28.31
C LEU A 3 -4.29 21.06 27.78
N ASN A 4 -4.75 21.85 26.82
CA ASN A 4 -4.08 23.07 26.36
C ASN A 4 -5.04 24.27 26.40
N LEU A 5 -4.51 25.48 26.19
CA LEU A 5 -5.33 26.70 26.26
C LEU A 5 -6.38 26.77 25.15
N TYR A 6 -6.19 26.10 24.01
CA TYR A 6 -7.21 26.05 22.97
C TYR A 6 -8.44 25.29 23.45
N ILE A 7 -8.26 24.16 24.14
CA ILE A 7 -9.37 23.41 24.77
C ILE A 7 -10.05 24.26 25.82
N ILE A 8 -9.30 24.93 26.69
CA ILE A 8 -9.90 25.80 27.70
C ILE A 8 -10.70 26.91 27.03
N ARG A 9 -10.11 27.63 26.06
CA ARG A 9 -10.75 28.71 25.33
C ARG A 9 -12.05 28.28 24.65
N ASP A 10 -12.04 27.11 24.00
CA ASP A 10 -13.15 26.64 23.17
C ASP A 10 -14.30 26.02 23.99
N TYR A 11 -14.01 25.50 25.19
CA TYR A 11 -15.00 24.89 26.08
C TYR A 11 -15.42 25.76 27.26
N LEU A 12 -14.68 26.84 27.53
CA LEU A 12 -15.07 27.85 28.51
C LEU A 12 -16.13 28.75 27.86
N ASN A 13 -17.35 28.73 28.41
CA ASN A 13 -18.49 29.49 27.89
C ASN A 13 -18.39 30.98 28.27
N GLN A 14 -17.29 31.63 27.90
CA GLN A 14 -16.96 33.02 28.24
C GLN A 14 -16.37 33.74 27.03
N ALA A 15 -16.59 35.05 26.95
CA ALA A 15 -15.97 35.88 25.93
C ALA A 15 -14.46 36.02 26.20
N ILE A 16 -13.65 35.76 25.18
CA ILE A 16 -12.19 35.87 25.25
C ILE A 16 -11.80 37.28 24.82
N LEU A 17 -11.31 38.08 25.76
CA LEU A 17 -10.90 39.48 25.53
C LEU A 17 -9.45 39.59 25.07
N HIS A 18 -8.64 38.57 25.36
CA HIS A 18 -7.24 38.48 24.97
C HIS A 18 -6.83 37.02 24.79
N GLN A 19 -5.93 36.77 23.85
CA GLN A 19 -5.23 35.50 23.75
C GLN A 19 -3.79 35.72 23.32
N ASN A 20 -2.87 35.01 23.96
CA ASN A 20 -1.50 34.82 23.53
C ASN A 20 -1.15 33.35 23.74
N ILE A 21 -1.12 32.54 22.68
CA ILE A 21 -0.89 31.09 22.79
C ILE A 21 0.22 30.71 21.81
N HIS A 22 1.35 30.25 22.33
CA HIS A 22 2.52 29.83 21.56
C HIS A 22 2.63 28.30 21.43
N HIS A 23 1.92 27.55 22.26
CA HIS A 23 1.87 26.10 22.14
C HIS A 23 1.27 25.68 20.80
N SER A 24 1.75 24.55 20.26
CA SER A 24 1.14 23.92 19.09
C SER A 24 -0.29 23.46 19.43
N LEU A 25 -1.12 23.27 18.40
CA LEU A 25 -2.53 22.91 18.54
C LEU A 25 -2.74 21.56 19.23
N ILE A 26 -1.75 20.65 19.14
CA ILE A 26 -1.79 19.30 19.70
C ILE A 26 -1.04 19.15 21.02
N PHE A 27 -0.10 20.05 21.34
CA PHE A 27 0.66 19.98 22.59
C PHE A 27 -0.24 20.33 23.78
N CYS A 28 -0.42 19.37 24.69
CA CYS A 28 -1.28 19.49 25.85
C CYS A 28 -0.46 19.36 27.16
N PRO A 29 0.04 20.47 27.71
CA PRO A 29 0.91 20.43 28.87
C PRO A 29 0.19 20.43 30.22
N PHE A 30 -1.11 20.71 30.28
CA PHE A 30 -1.77 20.96 31.57
C PHE A 30 -2.28 19.67 32.21
N ASP A 31 -1.68 19.32 33.34
CA ASP A 31 -2.15 18.22 34.20
C ASP A 31 -3.30 18.68 35.10
N SER A 32 -3.31 19.97 35.48
CA SER A 32 -4.26 20.53 36.44
C SER A 32 -4.41 22.06 36.30
N VAL A 33 -5.38 22.60 37.05
CA VAL A 33 -5.65 24.03 37.20
C VAL A 33 -5.59 24.45 38.67
N THR A 34 -5.06 25.64 38.95
CA THR A 34 -5.07 26.27 40.29
C THR A 34 -5.35 27.76 40.22
N LEU A 35 -5.85 28.34 41.30
CA LEU A 35 -5.76 29.79 41.52
C LEU A 35 -4.30 30.17 41.79
N TYR A 36 -3.86 31.29 41.22
CA TYR A 36 -2.55 31.86 41.49
C TYR A 36 -2.57 32.71 42.75
N TYR A 37 -1.58 32.53 43.61
CA TYR A 37 -1.36 33.40 44.77
C TYR A 37 -0.03 34.15 44.62
N PRO A 38 0.01 35.46 44.98
CA PRO A 38 1.22 36.28 44.91
C PRO A 38 2.48 35.59 45.48
N GLY A 39 3.56 35.57 44.71
CA GLY A 39 4.83 34.96 45.09
C GLY A 39 4.88 33.42 45.00
N GLN A 40 3.82 32.77 44.51
CA GLN A 40 3.83 31.34 44.23
C GLN A 40 4.71 31.02 43.00
N ALA A 41 5.46 29.92 43.07
CA ALA A 41 6.20 29.40 41.92
C ALA A 41 5.26 28.88 40.82
N VAL A 42 5.57 29.24 39.58
CA VAL A 42 4.80 28.87 38.38
C VAL A 42 5.40 27.63 37.73
N LEU A 43 4.57 26.60 37.56
CA LEU A 43 4.95 25.33 36.92
C LEU A 43 4.41 25.27 35.49
N ALA A 44 5.21 24.74 34.57
CA ALA A 44 4.86 24.69 33.15
C ALA A 44 3.67 23.76 32.83
N ASN A 45 3.41 22.76 33.68
CA ASN A 45 2.34 21.78 33.53
C ASN A 45 1.04 22.15 34.27
N TYR A 46 0.95 23.36 34.83
CA TYR A 46 -0.25 23.87 35.48
C TYR A 46 -0.84 25.04 34.70
N LEU A 47 -2.16 25.12 34.73
CA LEU A 47 -2.91 26.31 34.33
C LEU A 47 -3.25 27.14 35.56
N TYR A 48 -2.90 28.42 35.53
CA TYR A 48 -3.12 29.34 36.64
C TYR A 48 -4.25 30.31 36.33
N VAL A 49 -5.29 30.36 37.17
CA VAL A 49 -6.31 31.41 37.12
C VAL A 49 -5.85 32.55 38.03
N ILE A 50 -5.67 33.73 37.47
CA ILE A 50 -5.08 34.89 38.14
C ILE A 50 -5.95 36.13 37.97
N ASP A 51 -6.01 36.96 39.01
CA ASP A 51 -6.65 38.27 38.96
C ASP A 51 -5.82 39.27 38.13
N GLY A 52 -6.45 40.05 37.27
CA GLY A 52 -5.81 41.05 36.42
C GLY A 52 -4.94 42.06 37.19
N GLU A 53 -5.35 42.46 38.40
CA GLU A 53 -4.56 43.36 39.24
C GLU A 53 -3.27 42.70 39.76
N VAL A 54 -3.34 41.40 40.08
CA VAL A 54 -2.18 40.61 40.53
C VAL A 54 -1.25 40.36 39.35
N TRP A 55 -1.82 39.98 38.20
CA TRP A 55 -1.07 39.81 36.97
C TRP A 55 -0.27 41.07 36.60
N MET A 56 -0.88 42.25 36.67
CA MET A 56 -0.18 43.51 36.35
C MET A 56 1.01 43.80 37.26
N LYS A 57 0.99 43.33 38.51
CA LYS A 57 2.09 43.50 39.47
C LYS A 57 3.22 42.49 39.27
N GLU A 58 2.91 41.28 38.79
CA GLU A 58 3.86 40.17 38.80
C GLU A 58 4.27 39.64 37.42
N LYS A 59 3.62 40.06 36.33
CA LYS A 59 3.87 39.55 34.97
C LYS A 59 5.33 39.62 34.52
N GLU A 60 6.09 40.60 34.99
CA GLU A 60 7.52 40.78 34.67
C GLU A 60 8.44 39.78 35.41
N TYR A 61 7.97 39.17 36.51
CA TYR A 61 8.73 38.19 37.28
C TYR A 61 8.52 36.75 36.79
N PHE A 62 7.50 36.52 35.96
CA PHE A 62 7.24 35.21 35.39
C PHE A 62 8.24 34.90 34.28
N ALA A 63 9.08 33.89 34.49
CA ALA A 63 9.99 33.37 33.45
C ALA A 63 9.26 32.60 32.33
N GLY A 64 8.00 32.21 32.58
CA GLY A 64 7.14 31.44 31.69
C GLY A 64 5.88 31.00 32.44
N GLY A 65 4.94 30.35 31.76
CA GLY A 65 3.74 29.79 32.39
C GLY A 65 2.50 29.86 31.53
N ASN A 66 1.38 29.45 32.11
CA ASN A 66 0.09 29.34 31.43
C ASN A 66 -1.01 29.91 32.31
N PHE A 67 -1.71 30.93 31.82
CA PHE A 67 -2.60 31.73 32.65
C PHE A 67 -3.98 31.95 32.03
N VAL A 68 -4.99 31.96 32.88
CA VAL A 68 -6.30 32.55 32.60
C VAL A 68 -6.40 33.80 33.46
N ILE A 69 -6.41 34.96 32.82
CA ILE A 69 -6.40 36.26 33.49
C ILE A 69 -7.85 36.73 33.59
N TRP A 70 -8.41 36.65 34.79
CA TRP A 70 -9.72 37.18 35.12
C TRP A 70 -9.64 38.71 35.30
N ASN A 71 -10.72 39.43 34.97
CA ASN A 71 -10.76 40.90 35.01
C ASN A 71 -9.68 41.55 34.12
N TRP A 72 -9.67 41.19 32.84
CA TRP A 72 -8.76 41.75 31.84
C TRP A 72 -9.15 43.18 31.46
N ASP A 73 -8.25 44.15 31.69
CA ASP A 73 -8.48 45.59 31.51
C ASP A 73 -7.91 46.17 30.20
N GLY A 74 -7.31 45.34 29.36
CA GLY A 74 -6.72 45.75 28.08
C GLY A 74 -5.30 46.34 28.16
N GLN A 75 -4.72 46.53 29.36
CA GLN A 75 -3.39 47.15 29.53
C GLN A 75 -2.22 46.15 29.64
N CYS A 76 -2.45 44.93 29.18
CA CYS A 76 -1.46 43.86 29.24
C CYS A 76 -0.87 43.61 27.85
N GLU A 77 0.11 44.40 27.44
CA GLU A 77 1.02 43.97 26.37
C GLU A 77 1.78 42.72 26.87
N GLY A 78 1.68 41.64 26.09
CA GLY A 78 2.11 40.31 26.49
C GLY A 78 3.62 40.23 26.69
N THR A 79 4.03 39.57 27.76
CA THR A 79 5.36 38.98 27.85
C THR A 79 5.46 37.88 26.79
N PRO A 80 6.35 37.97 25.78
CA PRO A 80 6.34 37.11 24.59
C PRO A 80 6.53 35.61 24.84
N SER A 81 6.84 35.21 26.07
CA SER A 81 7.11 33.82 26.48
C SER A 81 5.99 33.19 27.32
N ILE A 82 4.88 33.90 27.58
CA ILE A 82 3.81 33.43 28.45
C ILE A 82 2.55 33.14 27.65
N ASN A 83 1.96 31.95 27.87
CA ASN A 83 0.67 31.62 27.30
C ASN A 83 -0.46 32.15 28.19
N SER A 84 -1.40 32.91 27.64
CA SER A 84 -2.49 33.48 28.40
C SER A 84 -3.79 33.63 27.60
N ILE A 85 -4.91 33.59 28.32
CA ILE A 85 -6.21 34.06 27.83
C ILE A 85 -6.80 35.05 28.84
N GLY A 86 -7.37 36.16 28.37
CA GLY A 86 -7.99 37.20 29.20
C GLY A 86 -9.50 37.17 29.14
N LEU A 87 -10.16 37.35 30.28
CA LEU A 87 -11.62 37.24 30.44
C LEU A 87 -12.22 38.50 31.09
N SER A 88 -13.53 38.67 30.95
CA SER A 88 -14.29 39.70 31.67
C SER A 88 -14.29 39.47 33.20
N PRO A 89 -14.59 40.52 33.99
CA PRO A 89 -14.76 40.40 35.45
C PRO A 89 -16.03 39.64 35.86
N GLU A 90 -16.97 39.42 34.94
CA GLU A 90 -18.15 38.58 35.18
C GLU A 90 -18.08 37.33 34.31
N PRO A 91 -18.29 36.10 34.86
CA PRO A 91 -18.55 35.76 36.26
C PRO A 91 -17.30 35.87 37.16
N SER A 92 -17.43 35.63 38.47
CA SER A 92 -16.33 35.79 39.45
C SER A 92 -15.14 34.85 39.17
N ILE A 93 -13.94 35.22 39.65
CA ILE A 93 -12.73 34.39 39.47
C ILE A 93 -12.90 32.94 39.97
N HIS A 94 -13.66 32.75 41.05
CA HIS A 94 -13.95 31.43 41.63
C HIS A 94 -14.89 30.62 40.74
N GLU A 95 -15.86 31.27 40.09
CA GLU A 95 -16.76 30.63 39.12
C GLU A 95 -16.01 30.25 37.83
N ILE A 96 -15.11 31.12 37.35
CA ILE A 96 -14.21 30.78 36.22
C ILE A 96 -13.35 29.58 36.57
N PHE A 97 -12.70 29.61 37.74
CA PHE A 97 -11.88 28.50 38.21
C PHE A 97 -12.68 27.19 38.28
N PHE A 98 -13.88 27.24 38.85
CA PHE A 98 -14.78 26.09 38.92
C PHE A 98 -15.21 25.57 37.53
N GLN A 99 -15.54 26.46 36.59
CA GLN A 99 -15.87 26.08 35.21
C GLN A 99 -14.69 25.36 34.55
N ILE A 100 -13.46 25.87 34.74
CA ILE A 100 -12.26 25.23 34.19
C ILE A 100 -12.04 23.86 34.84
N GLN A 101 -12.22 23.71 36.15
CA GLN A 101 -12.14 22.40 36.81
C GLN A 101 -13.17 21.40 36.26
N GLN A 102 -14.37 21.85 35.92
CA GLN A 102 -15.39 21.02 35.26
C GLN A 102 -14.94 20.58 33.86
N ILE A 103 -14.27 21.45 33.10
CA ILE A 103 -13.66 21.10 31.81
C ILE A 103 -12.63 19.98 32.01
N PHE A 104 -11.67 20.14 32.93
CA PHE A 104 -10.68 19.10 33.24
C PHE A 104 -11.34 17.77 33.60
N SER A 105 -12.32 17.79 34.50
CA SER A 105 -13.05 16.58 34.93
C SER A 105 -13.77 15.90 33.77
N ARG A 106 -14.38 16.67 32.87
CA ARG A 106 -15.07 16.15 31.68
C ARG A 106 -14.12 15.44 30.72
N PHE A 107 -12.95 16.02 30.44
CA PHE A 107 -11.96 15.44 29.53
C PHE A 107 -11.21 14.25 30.14
N GLN A 108 -10.94 14.27 31.44
CA GLN A 108 -10.38 13.11 32.15
C GLN A 108 -11.34 11.92 32.09
N LYS A 109 -12.65 12.15 32.27
CA LYS A 109 -13.65 11.09 32.14
C LYS A 109 -13.68 10.49 30.73
N TRP A 110 -13.61 11.32 29.69
CA TRP A 110 -13.57 10.85 28.31
C TRP A 110 -12.32 10.01 28.00
N GLU A 111 -11.14 10.46 28.45
CA GLU A 111 -9.92 9.67 28.30
C GLU A 111 -10.02 8.31 29.03
N LEU A 112 -10.55 8.28 30.25
CA LEU A 112 -10.78 7.04 30.98
C LEU A 112 -11.73 6.09 30.22
N GLU A 113 -12.77 6.62 29.59
CA GLU A 113 -13.67 5.83 28.75
C GLU A 113 -12.94 5.26 27.51
N LEU A 114 -12.09 6.05 26.84
CA LEU A 114 -11.26 5.58 25.73
C LEU A 114 -10.29 4.45 26.17
N TYR A 115 -9.63 4.60 27.33
CA TYR A 115 -8.80 3.53 27.89
C TYR A 115 -9.61 2.29 28.22
N GLY A 116 -10.84 2.46 28.71
CA GLY A 116 -11.78 1.37 28.94
C GLY A 116 -12.15 0.63 27.65
N LEU A 117 -12.38 1.35 26.54
CA LEU A 117 -12.63 0.74 25.24
C LEU A 117 -11.41 -0.04 24.73
N LEU A 118 -10.21 0.52 24.91
CA LEU A 118 -8.94 -0.11 24.54
C LEU A 118 -8.68 -1.38 25.35
N ALA A 119 -8.87 -1.34 26.67
CA ALA A 119 -8.69 -2.49 27.54
C ALA A 119 -9.67 -3.64 27.22
N ASN A 120 -10.85 -3.33 26.69
CA ASN A 120 -11.91 -4.30 26.38
C ASN A 120 -11.99 -4.68 24.89
N HIS A 121 -11.01 -4.30 24.06
CA HIS A 121 -10.98 -4.61 22.63
C HIS A 121 -12.27 -4.16 21.90
N ALA A 122 -12.83 -3.01 22.27
CA ALA A 122 -14.09 -2.55 21.70
C ALA A 122 -13.95 -2.17 20.22
N PRO A 123 -15.03 -2.26 19.41
CA PRO A 123 -15.01 -1.81 18.01
C PRO A 123 -14.71 -0.32 17.88
N PHE A 124 -13.98 0.08 16.82
CA PHE A 124 -13.58 1.49 16.58
C PHE A 124 -14.76 2.46 16.54
N LYS A 125 -15.92 2.02 16.04
CA LYS A 125 -17.14 2.83 16.05
C LYS A 125 -17.48 3.37 17.45
N LYS A 126 -17.26 2.60 18.52
CA LYS A 126 -17.52 3.07 19.88
C LYS A 126 -16.62 4.23 20.30
N TYR A 127 -15.38 4.27 19.80
CA TYR A 127 -14.44 5.37 20.06
C TYR A 127 -14.95 6.65 19.41
N GLY A 128 -15.40 6.56 18.14
CA GLY A 128 -16.07 7.67 17.46
C GLY A 128 -17.33 8.12 18.18
N ASP A 129 -18.20 7.18 18.58
CA ASP A 129 -19.49 7.48 19.19
C ASP A 129 -19.33 8.26 20.52
N ILE A 130 -18.40 7.86 21.40
CA ILE A 130 -18.16 8.60 22.66
C ILE A 130 -17.47 9.95 22.44
N SER A 131 -16.68 10.06 21.36
CA SER A 131 -15.93 11.28 21.04
C SER A 131 -16.75 12.31 20.27
N LEU A 132 -17.88 11.90 19.68
CA LEU A 132 -18.81 12.78 18.96
C LEU A 132 -19.38 13.90 19.87
N GLY A 133 -19.52 13.64 21.17
CA GLY A 133 -19.94 14.66 22.15
C GLY A 133 -18.90 15.75 22.41
N PHE A 134 -17.67 15.57 21.95
CA PHE A 134 -16.55 16.51 22.08
C PHE A 134 -16.27 17.18 20.74
N LEU A 135 -16.10 16.40 19.66
CA LEU A 135 -15.83 16.92 18.32
C LEU A 135 -17.06 17.56 17.67
N GLU A 136 -18.27 17.11 18.00
CA GLU A 136 -19.58 17.65 17.57
C GLU A 136 -19.88 17.63 16.06
N ASN A 137 -18.86 17.53 15.21
CA ASN A 137 -18.93 17.23 13.78
C ASN A 137 -18.87 15.70 13.55
N PRO A 138 -19.40 15.18 12.42
CA PRO A 138 -19.27 13.78 12.05
C PRO A 138 -17.82 13.32 12.03
N ILE A 139 -17.59 12.12 12.55
CA ILE A 139 -16.29 11.47 12.62
C ILE A 139 -16.35 10.25 11.71
N CYS A 140 -15.35 10.03 10.87
CA CYS A 140 -15.22 8.80 10.10
C CYS A 140 -13.77 8.34 10.00
N MET A 141 -13.56 7.05 9.74
CA MET A 141 -12.23 6.48 9.57
C MET A 141 -12.15 5.73 8.26
N TYR A 142 -11.18 6.08 7.42
CA TYR A 142 -10.95 5.41 6.15
C TYR A 142 -9.59 4.70 6.14
N THR A 143 -9.53 3.53 5.52
CA THR A 143 -8.25 2.83 5.28
C THR A 143 -7.42 3.57 4.23
N ALA A 144 -6.15 3.19 4.07
CA ALA A 144 -5.34 3.66 2.95
C ALA A 144 -6.00 3.40 1.58
N GLY A 145 -6.76 2.31 1.45
CA GLY A 145 -7.55 1.97 0.26
C GLY A 145 -8.90 2.68 0.17
N LEU A 146 -9.19 3.67 1.01
CA LEU A 146 -10.45 4.43 1.03
C LEU A 146 -11.71 3.58 1.31
N ARG A 147 -11.56 2.52 2.13
CA ARG A 147 -12.71 1.86 2.78
C ARG A 147 -13.08 2.59 4.05
N ASN A 148 -14.33 2.95 4.22
CA ASN A 148 -14.85 3.50 5.46
C ASN A 148 -15.01 2.38 6.49
N ILE A 149 -14.19 2.38 7.55
CA ILE A 149 -14.28 1.39 8.64
C ILE A 149 -15.44 1.71 9.58
N PHE A 150 -15.68 2.99 9.83
CA PHE A 150 -16.83 3.43 10.61
C PHE A 150 -17.08 4.92 10.42
N TYR A 151 -18.31 5.32 10.71
CA TYR A 151 -18.66 6.70 10.96
C TYR A 151 -19.46 6.84 12.26
N SER A 152 -19.41 8.04 12.84
CA SER A 152 -20.16 8.48 14.01
C SER A 152 -20.72 9.87 13.73
N GLU A 153 -22.05 9.96 13.68
CA GLU A 153 -22.78 11.19 13.35
C GLU A 153 -23.99 11.34 14.28
N ARG A 154 -24.38 12.58 14.58
CA ARG A 154 -25.57 12.85 15.39
C ARG A 154 -26.81 12.48 14.60
N LYS A 155 -27.74 11.73 15.20
CA LYS A 155 -28.97 11.32 14.52
C LYS A 155 -29.79 12.53 14.06
N LYS A 156 -30.14 12.54 12.79
CA LYS A 156 -30.97 13.55 12.12
C LYS A 156 -31.95 12.90 11.15
N ALA A 157 -32.75 13.72 10.45
CA ALA A 157 -33.54 13.26 9.31
C ALA A 157 -32.61 12.70 8.22
N LYS A 158 -33.01 11.59 7.57
CA LYS A 158 -32.14 10.85 6.62
C LYS A 158 -31.53 11.73 5.52
N ASN A 159 -32.26 12.72 5.03
CA ASN A 159 -31.81 13.63 3.98
C ASN A 159 -30.81 14.70 4.45
N LEU A 160 -30.53 14.78 5.75
CA LEU A 160 -29.57 15.68 6.37
C LEU A 160 -28.36 14.94 6.96
N MET A 161 -28.32 13.60 6.80
CA MET A 161 -27.20 12.79 7.23
C MET A 161 -26.08 12.93 6.20
N LEU A 162 -24.85 13.07 6.66
CA LEU A 162 -23.67 13.01 5.79
C LEU A 162 -23.41 11.56 5.35
N PHE A 163 -23.61 10.60 6.26
CA PHE A 163 -23.41 9.18 5.99
C PHE A 163 -24.72 8.39 6.05
N THR A 164 -24.80 7.38 5.21
CA THR A 164 -25.84 6.35 5.17
C THR A 164 -25.33 5.06 5.82
N GLU A 165 -26.25 4.16 6.18
CA GLU A 165 -25.88 2.85 6.75
C GLU A 165 -25.05 2.00 5.76
N GLU A 166 -25.21 2.24 4.46
CA GLU A 166 -24.44 1.58 3.41
C GLU A 166 -23.00 2.10 3.33
N ASP A 167 -22.66 3.25 3.92
CA ASP A 167 -21.29 3.76 3.85
C ASP A 167 -20.34 3.01 4.79
N ALA A 168 -20.84 2.40 5.86
CA ALA A 168 -20.00 1.64 6.78
C ALA A 168 -19.52 0.33 6.14
N ASP A 169 -18.24 0.01 6.34
CA ASP A 169 -17.54 -1.14 5.76
C ASP A 169 -17.49 -1.15 4.21
N ASN A 170 -17.86 -0.04 3.57
CA ASN A 170 -17.83 0.13 2.12
C ASN A 170 -16.80 1.16 1.66
N PHE A 171 -16.45 1.09 0.39
CA PHE A 171 -15.53 2.01 -0.26
C PHE A 171 -16.21 3.31 -0.64
N LEU A 172 -15.43 4.38 -0.76
CA LEU A 172 -15.89 5.54 -1.50
C LEU A 172 -16.33 5.14 -2.92
N PRO A 173 -17.34 5.82 -3.49
CA PRO A 173 -17.70 5.67 -4.89
C PRO A 173 -16.49 5.81 -5.80
N TYR A 174 -16.50 5.07 -6.92
CA TYR A 174 -15.37 5.02 -7.85
C TYR A 174 -14.98 6.41 -8.38
N ASP A 175 -15.97 7.24 -8.72
CA ASP A 175 -15.74 8.60 -9.23
C ASP A 175 -15.03 9.49 -8.18
N ASP A 176 -15.37 9.33 -6.89
CA ASP A 176 -14.73 10.07 -5.81
C ASP A 176 -13.30 9.60 -5.57
N ILE A 177 -13.05 8.28 -5.66
CA ILE A 177 -11.71 7.71 -5.59
C ILE A 177 -10.84 8.23 -6.73
N GLU A 178 -11.35 8.22 -7.96
CA GLU A 178 -10.63 8.72 -9.13
C GLU A 178 -10.36 10.22 -9.02
N GLY A 179 -11.34 10.99 -8.53
CA GLY A 179 -11.18 12.40 -8.23
C GLY A 179 -10.08 12.69 -7.20
N LEU A 180 -10.07 11.95 -6.08
CA LEU A 180 -9.04 12.10 -5.05
C LEU A 180 -7.65 11.68 -5.56
N ARG A 181 -7.57 10.64 -6.39
CA ARG A 181 -6.32 10.19 -7.03
C ARG A 181 -5.68 11.30 -7.87
N LEU A 182 -6.49 12.05 -8.62
CA LEU A 182 -6.01 13.13 -9.48
C LEU A 182 -5.78 14.44 -8.70
N ASN A 183 -6.13 14.50 -7.42
CA ASN A 183 -5.99 15.69 -6.59
C ASN A 183 -4.59 15.76 -5.94
N PRO A 184 -3.71 16.71 -6.33
CA PRO A 184 -2.37 16.82 -5.79
C PRO A 184 -2.35 17.22 -4.30
N GLU A 185 -3.39 17.88 -3.80
CA GLU A 185 -3.51 18.17 -2.37
C GLU A 185 -3.76 16.89 -1.57
N PHE A 186 -4.62 16.01 -2.10
CA PHE A 186 -4.87 14.71 -1.48
C PHE A 186 -3.58 13.88 -1.39
N THR A 187 -2.75 13.83 -2.44
CA THR A 187 -1.46 13.13 -2.39
C THR A 187 -0.55 13.67 -1.28
N ARG A 188 -0.48 14.99 -1.11
CA ARG A 188 0.31 15.62 -0.03
C ARG A 188 -0.22 15.28 1.37
N THR A 189 -1.50 14.94 1.49
CA THR A 189 -2.06 14.53 2.79
C THR A 189 -1.46 13.24 3.31
N ILE A 190 -1.01 12.34 2.43
CA ILE A 190 -0.57 10.98 2.80
C ILE A 190 0.63 11.05 3.74
N ASP A 191 1.59 11.93 3.47
CA ASP A 191 2.83 12.06 4.25
C ASP A 191 2.71 12.93 5.50
N GLN A 192 1.56 13.58 5.72
CA GLN A 192 1.35 14.38 6.93
C GLN A 192 1.34 13.49 8.19
N THR A 193 1.99 13.97 9.25
CA THR A 193 2.14 13.28 10.54
C THR A 193 1.42 13.96 11.69
N GLU A 194 0.82 15.12 11.43
CA GLU A 194 0.04 15.88 12.40
C GLU A 194 -1.35 16.20 11.81
N PRO A 195 -2.37 16.40 12.67
CA PRO A 195 -3.70 16.73 12.21
C PRO A 195 -3.70 17.98 11.32
N THR A 196 -4.27 17.86 10.13
CA THR A 196 -4.21 18.90 9.09
C THR A 196 -5.57 19.04 8.41
N ILE A 197 -5.85 20.21 7.85
CA ILE A 197 -7.08 20.47 7.10
C ILE A 197 -6.89 20.06 5.64
N PHE A 198 -7.79 19.23 5.14
CA PHE A 198 -8.07 19.06 3.73
C PHE A 198 -9.11 20.11 3.30
N PRO A 199 -8.85 20.91 2.25
CA PRO A 199 -9.73 22.00 1.81
C PRO A 199 -11.13 21.55 1.35
N ASP A 200 -12.03 22.52 1.22
CA ASP A 200 -13.42 22.33 0.82
C ASP A 200 -13.61 22.18 -0.70
N ASP A 201 -12.56 22.38 -1.51
CA ASP A 201 -12.63 22.32 -2.97
C ASP A 201 -13.20 21.01 -3.52
N PHE A 202 -12.94 19.87 -2.85
CA PHE A 202 -13.38 18.55 -3.33
C PHE A 202 -14.77 18.16 -2.80
N TRP A 203 -15.00 18.30 -1.48
CA TRP A 203 -16.22 17.83 -0.83
C TRP A 203 -17.29 18.92 -0.60
N GLY A 204 -16.95 20.18 -0.83
CA GLY A 204 -17.78 21.33 -0.46
C GLY A 204 -17.74 21.67 1.04
N TYR A 205 -16.90 21.01 1.82
CA TYR A 205 -16.64 21.28 3.23
C TYR A 205 -15.21 20.86 3.60
N ARG A 206 -14.62 21.51 4.60
CA ARG A 206 -13.27 21.20 5.06
C ARG A 206 -13.29 19.93 5.91
N ILE A 207 -12.19 19.18 5.87
CA ILE A 207 -12.01 17.97 6.69
C ILE A 207 -10.76 18.14 7.53
N LEU A 208 -10.88 18.08 8.85
CA LEU A 208 -9.72 17.90 9.71
C LEU A 208 -9.42 16.40 9.77
N TYR A 209 -8.23 15.98 9.32
CA TYR A 209 -7.83 14.59 9.33
C TYR A 209 -6.55 14.39 10.14
N ASP A 210 -6.37 13.18 10.67
CA ASP A 210 -5.13 12.72 11.26
C ASP A 210 -4.79 11.31 10.75
N ASN A 211 -3.58 11.14 10.26
CA ASN A 211 -3.14 9.88 9.66
C ASN A 211 -2.67 8.90 10.72
N ILE A 212 -3.19 7.69 10.69
CA ILE A 212 -2.81 6.61 11.58
C ILE A 212 -1.72 5.79 10.91
N ARG A 213 -0.57 5.69 11.59
CA ARG A 213 0.59 4.94 11.13
C ARG A 213 0.98 3.84 12.12
N VAL A 214 1.25 2.63 11.67
CA VAL A 214 1.77 1.55 12.53
C VAL A 214 3.13 1.14 11.99
N GLN A 215 4.16 1.17 12.85
CA GLN A 215 5.55 0.93 12.45
C GLN A 215 6.02 1.82 11.27
N GLY A 216 5.51 3.05 11.19
CA GLY A 216 5.81 4.02 10.12
C GLY A 216 4.92 3.91 8.88
N LEU A 217 4.21 2.80 8.68
CA LEU A 217 3.34 2.58 7.53
C LEU A 217 2.00 3.29 7.71
N TYR A 218 1.55 4.02 6.69
CA TYR A 218 0.20 4.63 6.64
C TYR A 218 -0.85 3.54 6.37
N ILE A 219 -1.79 3.38 7.30
CA ILE A 219 -2.79 2.31 7.23
C ILE A 219 -4.22 2.82 7.21
N ALA A 220 -4.46 3.98 7.81
CA ALA A 220 -5.77 4.60 7.90
C ALA A 220 -5.66 6.10 8.17
N ARG A 221 -6.76 6.82 8.02
CA ARG A 221 -6.94 8.20 8.49
C ARG A 221 -8.24 8.33 9.24
N LEU A 222 -8.19 9.09 10.32
CA LEU A 222 -9.36 9.48 11.08
C LEU A 222 -9.72 10.92 10.71
N MET A 223 -11.00 11.21 10.51
CA MET A 223 -11.47 12.44 9.90
C MET A 223 -12.66 13.03 10.65
N VAL A 224 -12.72 14.36 10.67
CA VAL A 224 -13.81 15.17 11.21
C VAL A 224 -14.30 16.11 10.11
N CYS A 225 -15.56 15.93 9.69
CA CYS A 225 -16.15 16.66 8.56
C CYS A 225 -16.84 17.94 9.05
N GLU A 226 -16.43 19.12 8.56
CA GLU A 226 -16.95 20.41 9.00
C GLU A 226 -18.35 20.72 8.42
N VAL A 227 -19.39 20.05 8.93
CA VAL A 227 -20.77 20.20 8.42
C VAL A 227 -21.79 20.64 9.48
N GLU A 228 -21.48 20.50 10.78
CA GLU A 228 -22.36 20.91 11.89
C GLU A 228 -21.97 22.26 12.45
N ARG A 229 -20.65 22.46 12.58
CA ARG A 229 -20.07 23.67 13.14
C ARG A 229 -18.68 23.91 12.57
N PRO A 230 -18.19 25.16 12.64
CA PRO A 230 -16.81 25.45 12.29
C PRO A 230 -15.82 24.62 13.12
N LEU A 231 -14.73 24.20 12.49
CA LEU A 231 -13.59 23.55 13.14
C LEU A 231 -12.93 24.53 14.12
N ARG A 232 -12.67 24.03 15.33
CA ARG A 232 -12.08 24.76 16.46
C ARG A 232 -10.61 24.37 16.59
N SER A 233 -9.80 25.24 17.21
CA SER A 233 -8.39 24.93 17.47
C SER A 233 -8.23 23.71 18.38
N SER A 234 -9.16 23.51 19.33
CA SER A 234 -9.20 22.33 20.18
C SER A 234 -9.38 21.02 19.42
N ASP A 235 -10.09 21.02 18.27
CA ASP A 235 -10.39 19.80 17.52
C ASP A 235 -9.13 19.05 17.07
N TYR A 236 -8.02 19.76 16.86
CA TYR A 236 -6.72 19.17 16.52
C TYR A 236 -6.21 18.25 17.63
N ALA A 237 -6.17 18.74 18.88
CA ALA A 237 -5.75 17.93 20.02
C ALA A 237 -6.71 16.75 20.28
N LEU A 238 -8.02 16.99 20.12
CA LEU A 238 -9.04 15.96 20.34
C LEU A 238 -8.97 14.84 19.30
N LEU A 239 -8.83 15.20 18.02
CA LEU A 239 -8.65 14.24 16.94
C LEU A 239 -7.35 13.45 17.12
N HIS A 240 -6.27 14.14 17.50
CA HIS A 240 -4.97 13.50 17.72
C HIS A 240 -4.95 12.52 18.89
N MET A 241 -5.61 12.84 20.00
CA MET A 241 -5.75 11.85 21.08
C MET A 241 -6.56 10.65 20.61
N LEU A 242 -7.67 10.88 19.90
CA LEU A 242 -8.52 9.80 19.40
C LEU A 242 -7.78 8.88 18.42
N SER A 243 -7.04 9.47 17.47
CA SER A 243 -6.22 8.73 16.51
C SER A 243 -5.12 7.92 17.22
N THR A 244 -4.45 8.48 18.23
CA THR A 244 -3.44 7.80 19.05
C THR A 244 -4.02 6.61 19.81
N MET A 245 -5.22 6.76 20.40
CA MET A 245 -5.89 5.66 21.09
C MET A 245 -6.26 4.52 20.13
N ILE A 246 -6.76 4.85 18.93
CA ILE A 246 -7.06 3.87 17.89
C ILE A 246 -5.78 3.20 17.38
N GLN A 247 -4.70 3.97 17.14
CA GLN A 247 -3.38 3.47 16.75
C GLN A 247 -2.85 2.42 17.74
N HIS A 248 -2.97 2.67 19.04
CA HIS A 248 -2.59 1.71 20.07
C HIS A 248 -3.44 0.43 20.05
N GLY A 249 -4.74 0.55 19.76
CA GLY A 249 -5.62 -0.61 19.59
C GLY A 249 -5.21 -1.48 18.41
N ILE A 250 -4.86 -0.86 17.28
CA ILE A 250 -4.40 -1.56 16.08
C ILE A 250 -3.07 -2.28 16.34
N ALA A 251 -2.09 -1.57 16.90
CA ALA A 251 -0.73 -2.09 17.06
C ALA A 251 -0.63 -3.25 18.06
N ASN A 252 -1.47 -3.26 19.11
CA ASN A 252 -1.32 -4.17 20.23
C ASN A 252 -2.32 -5.34 20.26
N GLN A 253 -3.40 -5.32 19.46
CA GLN A 253 -4.56 -6.19 19.71
C GLN A 253 -5.19 -6.83 18.45
N GLU A 254 -4.46 -6.89 17.32
CA GLU A 254 -4.93 -7.51 16.07
C GLU A 254 -6.27 -6.95 15.53
N MET A 255 -6.61 -5.68 15.80
CA MET A 255 -7.80 -5.06 15.20
C MET A 255 -7.56 -4.88 13.69
N ALA A 256 -8.23 -5.71 12.89
CA ALA A 256 -8.06 -5.75 11.44
C ALA A 256 -8.58 -4.46 10.76
N ILE A 257 -7.66 -3.73 10.12
CA ILE A 257 -7.97 -2.61 9.21
C ILE A 257 -7.96 -3.06 7.75
N ASN A 258 -7.13 -4.04 7.41
CA ASN A 258 -6.92 -4.51 6.04
C ASN A 258 -7.98 -5.54 5.63
N SER A 259 -8.16 -5.70 4.32
CA SER A 259 -8.98 -6.76 3.72
C SER A 259 -8.41 -8.15 4.03
N HIS A 260 -7.09 -8.24 4.18
CA HIS A 260 -6.39 -9.48 4.50
C HIS A 260 -6.21 -9.66 6.01
N PRO A 261 -6.31 -10.89 6.54
CA PRO A 261 -5.88 -11.22 7.88
C PRO A 261 -4.43 -10.82 8.14
N GLN A 262 -4.15 -10.46 9.39
CA GLN A 262 -2.82 -10.07 9.82
C GLN A 262 -1.75 -11.10 9.41
N TYR A 263 -0.61 -10.58 8.93
CA TYR A 263 0.56 -11.35 8.45
C TYR A 263 0.36 -12.17 7.17
N PHE A 264 -0.83 -12.19 6.55
CA PHE A 264 -1.02 -12.89 5.28
C PHE A 264 -0.06 -12.37 4.20
N ASP A 265 -0.02 -11.05 4.01
CA ASP A 265 0.81 -10.43 2.97
C ASP A 265 2.29 -10.76 3.18
N ASP A 266 2.76 -10.65 4.43
CA ASP A 266 4.14 -11.01 4.82
C ASP A 266 4.47 -12.45 4.45
N TYR A 267 3.60 -13.41 4.82
CA TYR A 267 3.87 -14.82 4.53
C TYR A 267 3.87 -15.13 3.04
N ILE A 268 2.93 -14.55 2.27
CA ILE A 268 2.91 -14.72 0.81
C ILE A 268 4.17 -14.12 0.18
N LEU A 269 4.60 -12.93 0.60
CA LEU A 269 5.83 -12.30 0.13
C LEU A 269 7.07 -13.15 0.49
N ARG A 270 7.15 -13.69 1.71
CA ARG A 270 8.23 -14.59 2.13
C ARG A 270 8.28 -15.86 1.30
N LEU A 271 7.14 -16.47 0.99
CA LEU A 271 7.05 -17.61 0.07
C LEU A 271 7.54 -17.23 -1.35
N ILE A 272 7.22 -16.03 -1.83
CA ILE A 272 7.73 -15.48 -3.10
C ILE A 272 9.25 -15.24 -3.05
N HIS A 273 9.83 -14.97 -1.89
CA HIS A 273 11.28 -14.76 -1.71
C HIS A 273 12.05 -16.04 -1.33
N ARG A 274 11.36 -17.20 -1.18
CA ARG A 274 11.92 -18.43 -0.58
C ARG A 274 12.46 -18.25 0.83
N GLU A 275 11.90 -17.32 1.56
CA GLU A 275 12.20 -17.17 2.97
C GLU A 275 11.44 -18.25 3.76
N PRO A 276 12.04 -18.77 4.84
CA PRO A 276 11.41 -19.82 5.64
C PRO A 276 10.14 -19.28 6.27
N VAL A 277 9.02 -19.99 6.14
CA VAL A 277 7.74 -19.70 6.82
C VAL A 277 7.30 -20.96 7.57
N SER A 278 6.94 -20.86 8.86
CA SER A 278 6.52 -22.02 9.63
C SER A 278 5.10 -22.46 9.23
N VAL A 279 4.88 -23.77 9.16
CA VAL A 279 3.54 -24.35 8.94
C VAL A 279 2.56 -23.89 10.03
N GLN A 280 3.03 -23.78 11.27
CA GLN A 280 2.22 -23.34 12.42
C GLN A 280 1.81 -21.87 12.33
N GLU A 281 2.56 -21.06 11.58
CA GLU A 281 2.30 -19.63 11.37
C GLU A 281 1.37 -19.41 10.16
N LEU A 282 1.59 -20.15 9.06
CA LEU A 282 0.85 -19.97 7.81
C LEU A 282 -0.58 -20.53 7.84
N LEU A 283 -0.77 -21.74 8.39
CA LEU A 283 -2.07 -22.42 8.34
C LEU A 283 -3.22 -21.61 8.99
N PRO A 284 -3.07 -21.04 10.20
CA PRO A 284 -4.14 -20.25 10.82
C PRO A 284 -4.55 -19.03 9.99
N VAL A 285 -3.63 -18.44 9.23
CA VAL A 285 -3.90 -17.27 8.39
C VAL A 285 -4.64 -17.68 7.12
N LEU A 286 -4.27 -18.81 6.49
CA LEU A 286 -4.99 -19.35 5.34
C LEU A 286 -6.41 -19.81 5.70
N GLU A 287 -6.62 -20.37 6.88
CA GLU A 287 -7.94 -20.78 7.38
C GLU A 287 -8.93 -19.60 7.44
N LYS A 288 -8.45 -18.39 7.79
CA LYS A 288 -9.28 -17.17 7.79
C LYS A 288 -9.79 -16.80 6.38
N PHE A 289 -9.06 -17.17 5.33
CA PHE A 289 -9.49 -17.06 3.93
C PHE A 289 -10.26 -18.28 3.41
N GLN A 290 -10.39 -19.33 4.22
CA GLN A 290 -10.84 -20.65 3.80
C GLN A 290 -9.96 -21.23 2.67
N TRP A 291 -8.66 -20.95 2.69
CA TRP A 291 -7.68 -21.48 1.75
C TRP A 291 -6.95 -22.67 2.35
N ALA A 292 -6.60 -23.65 1.53
CA ALA A 292 -5.71 -24.74 1.89
C ALA A 292 -4.43 -24.68 1.06
N VAL A 293 -3.30 -25.05 1.66
CA VAL A 293 -1.99 -25.11 0.98
C VAL A 293 -2.06 -25.89 -0.34
N ASN A 294 -2.89 -26.94 -0.39
CA ASN A 294 -3.01 -27.85 -1.53
C ASN A 294 -4.22 -27.55 -2.45
N ASP A 295 -4.87 -26.39 -2.29
CA ASP A 295 -5.86 -25.95 -3.28
C ASP A 295 -5.18 -25.61 -4.61
N SER A 296 -5.97 -25.45 -5.67
CA SER A 296 -5.45 -25.03 -6.97
C SER A 296 -5.34 -23.51 -7.04
N TYR A 297 -4.15 -23.02 -7.42
CA TYR A 297 -3.79 -21.62 -7.49
C TYR A 297 -3.22 -21.26 -8.86
N PHE A 298 -3.27 -19.98 -9.20
CA PHE A 298 -2.35 -19.39 -10.17
C PHE A 298 -1.99 -17.95 -9.75
N CYS A 299 -0.87 -17.46 -10.25
CA CYS A 299 -0.34 -16.14 -9.94
C CYS A 299 -0.40 -15.26 -11.19
N VAL A 300 -0.81 -14.01 -11.01
CA VAL A 300 -0.72 -12.95 -12.02
C VAL A 300 0.20 -11.85 -11.52
N LEU A 301 1.09 -11.36 -12.39
CA LEU A 301 1.98 -10.25 -12.13
C LEU A 301 1.61 -9.08 -13.05
N ILE A 302 1.26 -7.95 -12.47
CA ILE A 302 0.84 -6.74 -13.18
C ILE A 302 1.87 -5.64 -12.87
N PRO A 303 2.65 -5.13 -13.84
CA PRO A 303 3.57 -4.04 -13.62
C PRO A 303 2.80 -2.75 -13.38
N ILE A 304 3.32 -1.93 -12.47
CA ILE A 304 2.74 -0.64 -12.08
C ILE A 304 3.68 0.47 -12.55
N SER A 305 3.13 1.63 -12.92
CA SER A 305 3.98 2.79 -13.22
C SER A 305 4.55 3.41 -11.93
N THR A 306 5.70 4.07 -12.03
CA THR A 306 6.29 4.83 -10.92
C THR A 306 5.40 5.99 -10.43
N TYR A 307 4.44 6.43 -11.24
CA TYR A 307 3.46 7.45 -10.85
C TYR A 307 2.36 6.86 -9.93
N ASP A 308 1.96 5.62 -10.17
CA ASP A 308 0.88 4.95 -9.41
C ASP A 308 1.32 4.56 -7.99
N GLN A 309 2.60 4.19 -7.82
CA GLN A 309 3.25 3.92 -6.53
C GLN A 309 3.21 5.13 -5.58
N ALA A 310 3.35 6.34 -6.12
CA ALA A 310 3.43 7.57 -5.31
C ALA A 310 2.08 8.03 -4.74
N ILE A 311 0.95 7.47 -5.20
CA ILE A 311 -0.40 8.00 -4.92
C ILE A 311 -1.29 6.99 -4.16
N SER A 312 -0.77 5.85 -3.67
CA SER A 312 -1.56 4.81 -2.96
C SER A 312 -2.68 4.17 -3.81
N THR A 313 -2.65 4.36 -5.13
CA THR A 313 -3.66 3.86 -6.09
C THR A 313 -3.56 2.37 -6.34
N VAL A 314 -2.38 1.81 -6.05
CA VAL A 314 -2.09 0.39 -6.08
C VAL A 314 -3.00 -0.37 -5.13
N SER A 315 -3.12 0.10 -3.87
CA SER A 315 -3.99 -0.54 -2.87
C SER A 315 -5.45 -0.54 -3.30
N THR A 316 -5.93 0.56 -3.90
CA THR A 316 -7.30 0.63 -4.44
C THR A 316 -7.51 -0.31 -5.62
N PHE A 317 -6.51 -0.45 -6.50
CA PHE A 317 -6.58 -1.40 -7.60
C PHE A 317 -6.51 -2.86 -7.13
N CYS A 318 -5.67 -3.17 -6.12
CA CYS A 318 -5.63 -4.47 -5.45
C CYS A 318 -7.02 -4.86 -4.90
N ILE A 319 -7.65 -3.93 -4.18
CA ILE A 319 -9.01 -4.11 -3.66
C ILE A 319 -10.02 -4.28 -4.79
N LYS A 320 -9.93 -3.50 -5.87
CA LYS A 320 -10.80 -3.64 -7.04
C LYS A 320 -10.67 -5.04 -7.64
N LEU A 321 -9.44 -5.56 -7.77
CA LEU A 321 -9.19 -6.92 -8.24
C LEU A 321 -9.85 -7.96 -7.32
N GLU A 322 -9.68 -7.81 -6.00
CA GLU A 322 -10.31 -8.70 -4.98
C GLU A 322 -11.84 -8.65 -4.99
N SER A 323 -12.43 -7.49 -5.28
CA SER A 323 -13.89 -7.35 -5.40
C SER A 323 -14.45 -8.02 -6.65
N LEU A 324 -13.67 -8.07 -7.74
CA LEU A 324 -14.09 -8.59 -9.04
C LEU A 324 -13.79 -10.07 -9.20
N ILE A 325 -12.74 -10.56 -8.54
CA ILE A 325 -12.28 -11.94 -8.61
C ILE A 325 -12.43 -12.54 -7.21
N SER A 326 -13.53 -13.26 -7.01
CA SER A 326 -13.73 -14.01 -5.77
C SER A 326 -12.56 -14.97 -5.53
N GLY A 327 -12.14 -15.13 -4.27
CA GLY A 327 -11.09 -16.08 -3.92
C GLY A 327 -9.68 -15.69 -4.36
N CYS A 328 -9.42 -14.43 -4.69
CA CYS A 328 -8.04 -13.93 -4.87
C CYS A 328 -7.59 -13.04 -3.71
N ALA A 329 -6.28 -12.81 -3.66
CA ALA A 329 -5.63 -11.80 -2.83
C ALA A 329 -4.61 -11.02 -3.68
N ALA A 330 -4.62 -9.70 -3.59
CA ALA A 330 -3.76 -8.81 -4.36
C ALA A 330 -2.76 -8.10 -3.44
N LEU A 331 -1.48 -8.21 -3.77
CA LEU A 331 -0.37 -7.72 -2.95
C LEU A 331 0.48 -6.76 -3.76
N GLU A 332 0.88 -5.64 -3.15
CA GLU A 332 1.89 -4.76 -3.72
C GLU A 332 3.28 -5.29 -3.42
N LYS A 333 4.12 -5.41 -4.46
CA LYS A 333 5.52 -5.82 -4.34
C LYS A 333 6.37 -5.05 -5.33
N ASP A 334 7.29 -4.24 -4.82
CA ASP A 334 8.18 -3.39 -5.63
C ASP A 334 7.36 -2.55 -6.64
N SER A 335 7.59 -2.72 -7.94
CA SER A 335 6.84 -2.08 -9.05
C SER A 335 5.79 -2.99 -9.67
N HIS A 336 5.25 -3.94 -8.91
CA HIS A 336 4.28 -4.91 -9.39
C HIS A 336 3.14 -5.16 -8.39
N ILE A 337 1.96 -5.49 -8.92
CA ILE A 337 0.90 -6.15 -8.17
C ILE A 337 1.02 -7.64 -8.42
N VAL A 338 1.04 -8.39 -7.33
CA VAL A 338 0.96 -9.84 -7.31
C VAL A 338 -0.47 -10.24 -6.96
N LEU A 339 -1.18 -10.80 -7.91
CA LEU A 339 -2.52 -11.35 -7.69
C LEU A 339 -2.40 -12.87 -7.56
N LEU A 340 -2.67 -13.39 -6.37
CA LEU A 340 -2.74 -14.82 -6.10
C LEU A 340 -4.21 -15.24 -6.09
N VAL A 341 -4.58 -16.16 -6.98
CA VAL A 341 -5.98 -16.59 -7.13
C VAL A 341 -6.12 -18.04 -6.69
N ASN A 342 -7.01 -18.32 -5.74
CA ASN A 342 -7.43 -19.66 -5.35
C ASN A 342 -8.64 -20.07 -6.19
N LEU A 343 -8.47 -21.00 -7.13
CA LEU A 343 -9.51 -21.44 -8.05
C LEU A 343 -10.66 -22.17 -7.36
N ARG A 344 -10.39 -22.84 -6.24
CA ARG A 344 -11.44 -23.52 -5.45
C ARG A 344 -12.38 -22.48 -4.84
N ASN A 345 -11.84 -21.42 -4.26
CA ASN A 345 -12.63 -20.37 -3.62
C ASN A 345 -13.26 -19.42 -4.64
N ALA A 346 -12.60 -19.20 -5.77
CA ALA A 346 -13.16 -18.46 -6.90
C ALA A 346 -14.36 -19.17 -7.54
N ALA A 347 -14.50 -20.48 -7.32
CA ALA A 347 -15.50 -21.34 -7.94
C ALA A 347 -15.58 -21.15 -9.48
N SER A 348 -14.44 -20.83 -10.10
CA SER A 348 -14.30 -20.43 -11.50
C SER A 348 -13.03 -21.03 -12.08
N THR A 349 -12.98 -21.19 -13.40
CA THR A 349 -11.77 -21.65 -14.08
C THR A 349 -10.78 -20.51 -14.29
N ARG A 350 -9.48 -20.84 -14.45
CA ARG A 350 -8.46 -19.84 -14.79
C ARG A 350 -8.83 -19.07 -16.06
N ASP A 351 -9.35 -19.74 -17.08
CA ASP A 351 -9.71 -19.09 -18.35
C ASP A 351 -10.86 -18.08 -18.19
N GLU A 352 -11.88 -18.38 -17.38
CA GLU A 352 -12.98 -17.45 -17.08
C GLU A 352 -12.48 -16.22 -16.31
N ILE A 353 -11.63 -16.43 -15.31
CA ILE A 353 -11.06 -15.34 -14.52
C ILE A 353 -10.20 -14.43 -15.41
N LEU A 354 -9.38 -15.00 -16.30
CA LEU A 354 -8.57 -14.24 -17.25
C LEU A 354 -9.42 -13.48 -18.28
N ALA A 355 -10.56 -14.06 -18.69
CA ALA A 355 -11.51 -13.40 -19.58
C ALA A 355 -12.18 -12.18 -18.92
N ASN A 356 -12.33 -12.16 -17.59
CA ASN A 356 -12.80 -10.98 -16.86
C ASN A 356 -11.66 -9.98 -16.64
N LEU A 357 -10.46 -10.46 -16.29
CA LEU A 357 -9.30 -9.64 -16.01
C LEU A 357 -8.84 -8.80 -17.22
N ILE A 358 -8.98 -9.31 -18.45
CA ILE A 358 -8.55 -8.58 -19.66
C ILE A 358 -9.27 -7.24 -19.83
N TYR A 359 -10.51 -7.09 -19.38
CA TYR A 359 -11.22 -5.81 -19.45
C TYR A 359 -10.54 -4.77 -18.57
N LEU A 360 -10.22 -5.12 -17.32
CA LEU A 360 -9.49 -4.25 -16.40
C LEU A 360 -8.10 -3.88 -16.91
N LEU A 361 -7.36 -4.86 -17.45
CA LEU A 361 -6.04 -4.61 -18.01
C LEU A 361 -6.12 -3.61 -19.17
N ARG A 362 -7.12 -3.74 -20.04
CA ARG A 362 -7.34 -2.83 -21.18
C ARG A 362 -7.73 -1.43 -20.75
N GLU A 363 -8.70 -1.30 -19.84
CA GLU A 363 -9.18 -0.01 -19.35
C GLU A 363 -8.08 0.80 -18.68
N ASN A 364 -7.19 0.12 -17.96
CA ASN A 364 -6.10 0.76 -17.22
C ASN A 364 -4.76 0.78 -17.99
N LEU A 365 -4.75 0.36 -19.26
CA LEU A 365 -3.56 0.25 -20.11
C LEU A 365 -2.42 -0.61 -19.50
N LEU A 366 -2.78 -1.61 -18.70
CA LEU A 366 -1.86 -2.49 -17.99
C LEU A 366 -1.58 -3.77 -18.77
N LYS A 367 -0.39 -4.34 -18.56
CA LYS A 367 -0.02 -5.67 -19.06
C LYS A 367 -0.03 -6.67 -17.90
N ALA A 368 -0.05 -7.97 -18.19
CA ALA A 368 0.06 -8.97 -17.13
C ALA A 368 0.83 -10.23 -17.56
N GLY A 369 1.67 -10.76 -16.69
CA GLY A 369 2.22 -12.10 -16.81
C GLY A 369 1.43 -13.08 -15.96
N ILE A 370 1.21 -14.30 -16.44
CA ILE A 370 0.34 -15.28 -15.78
C ILE A 370 1.09 -16.60 -15.67
N SER A 371 1.20 -17.14 -14.46
CA SER A 371 1.78 -18.46 -14.21
C SER A 371 0.88 -19.58 -14.70
N SER A 372 1.42 -20.79 -14.85
CA SER A 372 0.59 -21.99 -14.89
C SER A 372 -0.14 -22.21 -13.55
N GLU A 373 -1.16 -23.07 -13.57
CA GLU A 373 -1.83 -23.53 -12.36
C GLU A 373 -0.93 -24.42 -11.51
N PHE A 374 -1.11 -24.37 -10.19
CA PHE A 374 -0.33 -25.15 -9.23
C PHE A 374 -1.14 -25.50 -7.98
N SER A 375 -0.81 -26.61 -7.35
CA SER A 375 -1.60 -27.16 -6.23
C SER A 375 -0.82 -27.30 -4.93
N ASP A 376 0.25 -26.51 -4.76
CA ASP A 376 1.08 -26.48 -3.56
C ASP A 376 1.60 -25.06 -3.36
N LEU A 377 1.06 -24.36 -2.37
CA LEU A 377 1.40 -22.97 -2.06
C LEU A 377 2.88 -22.80 -1.67
N TRP A 378 3.56 -23.85 -1.18
CA TRP A 378 5.00 -23.80 -0.91
C TRP A 378 5.84 -23.65 -2.19
N GLN A 379 5.26 -23.94 -3.36
CA GLN A 379 5.90 -23.75 -4.66
C GLN A 379 5.69 -22.34 -5.23
N LEU A 380 5.05 -21.41 -4.49
CA LEU A 380 4.66 -20.09 -5.00
C LEU A 380 5.82 -19.34 -5.68
N TYR A 381 7.04 -19.39 -5.14
CA TYR A 381 8.24 -18.83 -5.79
C TYR A 381 8.37 -19.23 -7.26
N HIS A 382 8.16 -20.51 -7.59
CA HIS A 382 8.34 -21.00 -8.94
C HIS A 382 7.30 -20.43 -9.90
N TYR A 383 6.06 -20.31 -9.45
CA TYR A 383 4.95 -19.83 -10.26
C TYR A 383 4.92 -18.31 -10.34
N TYR A 384 5.33 -17.59 -9.30
CA TYR A 384 5.66 -16.17 -9.38
C TYR A 384 6.71 -15.92 -10.49
N ASN A 385 7.81 -16.68 -10.50
CA ASN A 385 8.83 -16.55 -11.56
C ASN A 385 8.28 -16.90 -12.95
N GLN A 386 7.35 -17.85 -13.07
CA GLN A 386 6.69 -18.12 -14.35
C GLN A 386 5.92 -16.89 -14.84
N ALA A 387 5.13 -16.25 -13.98
CA ALA A 387 4.39 -15.04 -14.32
C ALA A 387 5.34 -13.91 -14.75
N GLU A 388 6.42 -13.69 -14.00
CA GLU A 388 7.45 -12.70 -14.32
C GLU A 388 8.11 -12.95 -15.69
N ASN A 389 8.52 -14.20 -15.96
CA ASN A 389 9.13 -14.55 -17.24
C ASN A 389 8.14 -14.46 -18.41
N ALA A 390 6.87 -14.80 -18.17
CA ALA A 390 5.82 -14.63 -19.18
C ALA A 390 5.61 -13.15 -19.51
N LEU A 391 5.57 -12.27 -18.51
CA LEU A 391 5.46 -10.82 -18.69
C LEU A 391 6.64 -10.28 -19.52
N HIS A 392 7.87 -10.62 -19.13
CA HIS A 392 9.08 -10.12 -19.78
C HIS A 392 9.21 -10.61 -21.23
N ILE A 393 9.17 -11.92 -21.47
CA ILE A 393 9.32 -12.50 -22.81
C ILE A 393 8.13 -12.11 -23.70
N GLY A 394 6.92 -12.09 -23.14
CA GLY A 394 5.71 -11.74 -23.85
C GLY A 394 5.69 -10.28 -24.28
N ALA A 395 6.10 -9.35 -23.41
CA ALA A 395 6.19 -7.93 -23.75
C ALA A 395 7.18 -7.66 -24.89
N GLU A 396 8.31 -8.36 -24.90
CA GLU A 396 9.32 -8.25 -25.97
C GLU A 396 8.83 -8.82 -27.31
N THR A 397 8.20 -9.99 -27.27
CA THR A 397 7.91 -10.76 -28.49
C THR A 397 6.51 -10.53 -29.04
N ASN A 398 5.56 -10.11 -28.21
CA ASN A 398 4.17 -9.86 -28.55
C ASN A 398 3.61 -8.61 -27.82
N PRO A 399 4.15 -7.40 -28.08
CA PRO A 399 3.81 -6.18 -27.32
C PRO A 399 2.33 -5.76 -27.43
N THR A 400 1.61 -6.25 -28.44
CA THR A 400 0.19 -5.94 -28.67
C THR A 400 -0.77 -6.72 -27.76
N LEU A 401 -0.32 -7.80 -27.11
CA LEU A 401 -1.15 -8.59 -26.20
C LEU A 401 -1.26 -7.92 -24.83
N TRP A 402 -2.41 -8.05 -24.16
CA TRP A 402 -2.64 -7.46 -22.83
C TRP A 402 -2.17 -8.36 -21.68
N TYR A 403 -2.11 -9.67 -21.92
CA TYR A 403 -1.57 -10.60 -20.94
C TYR A 403 -0.79 -11.72 -21.62
N TYR A 404 0.06 -12.37 -20.84
CA TYR A 404 1.02 -13.37 -21.29
C TYR A 404 0.94 -14.61 -20.41
N ARG A 405 0.46 -15.72 -20.98
CA ARG A 405 0.37 -17.02 -20.29
C ARG A 405 1.70 -17.77 -20.41
N TYR A 406 2.27 -18.19 -19.28
CA TYR A 406 3.59 -18.82 -19.24
C TYR A 406 3.71 -20.04 -20.15
N GLU A 407 2.66 -20.86 -20.28
CA GLU A 407 2.64 -22.02 -21.17
C GLU A 407 2.95 -21.70 -22.64
N HIS A 408 2.70 -20.46 -23.09
CA HIS A 408 3.03 -20.00 -24.45
C HIS A 408 4.50 -19.55 -24.59
N TYR A 409 5.17 -19.26 -23.47
CA TYR A 409 6.52 -18.70 -23.43
C TYR A 409 7.54 -19.63 -22.77
N ALA A 410 7.11 -20.75 -22.20
CA ALA A 410 7.95 -21.70 -21.45
C ALA A 410 9.14 -22.20 -22.27
N TYR A 411 8.94 -22.51 -23.56
CA TYR A 411 10.02 -22.96 -24.45
C TYR A 411 11.11 -21.88 -24.61
N ARG A 412 10.70 -20.63 -24.89
CA ARG A 412 11.63 -19.50 -25.02
C ARG A 412 12.34 -19.20 -23.71
N HIS A 413 11.63 -19.28 -22.58
CA HIS A 413 12.24 -19.12 -21.27
C HIS A 413 13.33 -20.17 -21.02
N LEU A 414 13.09 -21.44 -21.38
CA LEU A 414 14.10 -22.50 -21.28
C LEU A 414 15.33 -22.21 -22.16
N LEU A 415 15.14 -21.74 -23.39
CA LEU A 415 16.25 -21.36 -24.26
C LEU A 415 17.07 -20.19 -23.70
N LYS A 416 16.41 -19.12 -23.22
CA LYS A 416 17.07 -17.98 -22.56
C LYS A 416 17.86 -18.43 -21.33
N ARG A 417 17.29 -19.30 -20.48
CA ARG A 417 17.98 -19.87 -19.31
C ARG A 417 19.15 -20.77 -19.67
N ALA A 418 19.04 -21.53 -20.75
CA ALA A 418 20.12 -22.40 -21.22
C ALA A 418 21.33 -21.60 -21.73
N LEU A 419 21.11 -20.40 -22.27
CA LEU A 419 22.17 -19.46 -22.60
C LEU A 419 22.73 -18.78 -21.33
N GLY A 420 21.86 -18.24 -20.47
CA GLY A 420 22.27 -17.55 -19.25
C GLY A 420 23.28 -16.43 -19.54
N ASP A 421 24.37 -16.39 -18.76
CA ASP A 421 25.49 -15.45 -18.97
C ASP A 421 26.56 -15.98 -19.97
N SER A 422 26.31 -17.14 -20.57
CA SER A 422 27.24 -17.78 -21.50
C SER A 422 27.15 -17.13 -22.88
N THR A 423 28.22 -17.21 -23.68
CA THR A 423 28.15 -16.83 -25.10
C THR A 423 27.76 -18.02 -25.96
N ILE A 424 27.25 -17.76 -27.15
CA ILE A 424 26.93 -18.81 -28.14
C ILE A 424 28.17 -19.68 -28.40
N GLU A 425 29.35 -19.08 -28.49
CA GLU A 425 30.62 -19.78 -28.69
C GLU A 425 30.90 -20.75 -27.54
N SER A 426 30.68 -20.34 -26.28
CA SER A 426 30.96 -21.19 -25.11
C SER A 426 30.02 -22.40 -24.98
N ILE A 427 28.79 -22.30 -25.48
CA ILE A 427 27.83 -23.42 -25.47
C ILE A 427 27.92 -24.28 -26.73
N CYS A 428 28.52 -23.76 -27.81
CA CYS A 428 28.73 -24.50 -29.04
C CYS A 428 29.74 -25.65 -28.84
N PRO A 429 29.42 -26.90 -29.22
CA PRO A 429 30.42 -27.96 -29.20
C PRO A 429 31.55 -27.63 -30.19
N SER A 430 32.78 -28.01 -29.84
CA SER A 430 33.99 -27.70 -30.64
C SER A 430 33.87 -28.15 -32.11
N GLY A 431 33.16 -29.24 -32.39
CA GLY A 431 32.88 -29.69 -33.75
C GLY A 431 32.01 -28.74 -34.55
N LEU A 432 31.02 -28.09 -33.92
CA LEU A 432 30.19 -27.07 -34.57
C LEU A 432 30.97 -25.78 -34.81
N GLN A 433 31.83 -25.38 -33.86
CA GLN A 433 32.72 -24.22 -34.04
C GLN A 433 33.66 -24.40 -35.25
N LYS A 434 34.24 -25.59 -35.41
CA LYS A 434 35.05 -25.95 -36.59
C LYS A 434 34.25 -25.84 -37.89
N LEU A 435 33.00 -26.28 -37.87
CA LEU A 435 32.12 -26.23 -39.04
C LEU A 435 31.76 -24.78 -39.42
N LEU A 436 31.43 -23.94 -38.45
CA LEU A 436 31.19 -22.51 -38.63
C LEU A 436 32.42 -21.80 -39.21
N SER A 437 33.60 -22.11 -38.68
CA SER A 437 34.87 -21.56 -39.15
C SER A 437 35.18 -22.00 -40.57
N TYR A 438 34.88 -23.26 -40.90
CA TYR A 438 35.05 -23.80 -42.24
C TYR A 438 34.13 -23.13 -43.25
N ASP A 439 32.86 -22.92 -42.89
CA ASP A 439 31.86 -22.24 -43.74
C ASP A 439 32.31 -20.82 -44.08
N LEU A 440 32.78 -20.06 -43.09
CA LEU A 440 33.33 -18.71 -43.28
C LEU A 440 34.55 -18.70 -44.21
N LEU A 441 35.52 -19.59 -43.98
CA LEU A 441 36.77 -19.64 -44.75
C LEU A 441 36.58 -20.08 -46.21
N HIS A 442 35.59 -20.95 -46.46
CA HIS A 442 35.40 -21.58 -47.77
C HIS A 442 34.13 -21.14 -48.50
N ASN A 443 33.41 -20.16 -47.95
CA ASN A 443 32.10 -19.69 -48.43
C ASN A 443 31.13 -20.86 -48.68
N ARG A 444 30.92 -21.67 -47.64
CA ARG A 444 30.05 -22.86 -47.65
C ARG A 444 28.89 -22.66 -46.67
N GLN A 445 27.86 -23.50 -46.81
CA GLN A 445 26.66 -23.50 -45.96
C GLN A 445 26.46 -24.87 -45.29
N TYR A 446 27.54 -25.50 -44.84
CA TYR A 446 27.51 -26.84 -44.24
C TYR A 446 26.78 -26.84 -42.90
N THR A 447 26.93 -25.79 -42.10
CA THR A 447 26.23 -25.60 -40.83
C THR A 447 24.72 -25.49 -41.05
N ARG A 448 24.27 -24.72 -42.05
CA ARG A 448 22.86 -24.66 -42.45
C ARG A 448 22.32 -26.04 -42.85
N SER A 449 23.07 -26.78 -43.65
CA SER A 449 22.68 -28.13 -44.06
C SER A 449 22.60 -29.11 -42.89
N LEU A 450 23.54 -29.04 -41.94
CA LEU A 450 23.52 -29.85 -40.72
C LEU A 450 22.29 -29.52 -39.87
N LYS A 451 21.98 -28.23 -39.68
CA LYS A 451 20.79 -27.80 -38.96
C LYS A 451 19.51 -28.36 -39.57
N VAL A 452 19.31 -28.16 -40.88
CA VAL A 452 18.11 -28.68 -41.58
C VAL A 452 18.06 -30.20 -41.53
N TYR A 453 19.21 -30.88 -41.62
CA TYR A 453 19.26 -32.33 -41.48
C TYR A 453 18.78 -32.82 -40.11
N LEU A 454 19.19 -32.14 -39.03
CA LEU A 454 18.78 -32.49 -37.67
C LEU A 454 17.30 -32.16 -37.41
N GLU A 455 16.79 -31.03 -37.91
CA GLU A 455 15.37 -30.65 -37.84
C GLU A 455 14.45 -31.65 -38.54
N GLU A 456 14.92 -32.26 -39.63
CA GLU A 456 14.18 -33.25 -40.39
C GLU A 456 14.43 -34.69 -39.88
N ASP A 457 14.72 -34.87 -38.59
CA ASP A 457 15.06 -36.13 -37.91
C ASP A 457 16.10 -36.98 -38.65
N GLN A 458 17.13 -36.35 -39.22
CA GLN A 458 18.17 -37.04 -39.99
C GLN A 458 17.63 -37.74 -41.25
N SER A 459 16.47 -37.31 -41.77
CA SER A 459 15.93 -37.82 -43.02
C SER A 459 16.57 -37.14 -44.21
N VAL A 460 17.45 -37.86 -44.90
CA VAL A 460 18.07 -37.41 -46.15
C VAL A 460 17.00 -36.95 -47.15
N THR A 461 15.93 -37.73 -47.34
CA THR A 461 14.88 -37.42 -48.32
C THR A 461 14.15 -36.12 -48.02
N ARG A 462 13.84 -35.83 -46.75
CA ARG A 462 13.18 -34.57 -46.37
C ARG A 462 14.15 -33.39 -46.45
N THR A 463 15.38 -33.60 -46.00
CA THR A 463 16.44 -32.58 -46.00
C THR A 463 16.74 -32.07 -47.40
N ILE A 464 16.93 -32.97 -48.38
CA ILE A 464 17.22 -32.55 -49.76
C ILE A 464 16.07 -31.79 -50.42
N ARG A 465 14.82 -32.08 -50.04
CA ARG A 465 13.65 -31.33 -50.52
C ARG A 465 13.64 -29.91 -49.93
N LYS A 466 13.88 -29.78 -48.63
CA LYS A 466 13.91 -28.48 -47.93
C LYS A 466 15.09 -27.60 -48.35
N LEU A 467 16.22 -28.22 -48.70
CA LEU A 467 17.42 -27.52 -49.19
C LEU A 467 17.49 -27.40 -50.72
N TYR A 468 16.52 -27.95 -51.46
CA TYR A 468 16.52 -28.02 -52.93
C TYR A 468 17.82 -28.61 -53.53
N MET A 469 18.34 -29.67 -52.91
CA MET A 469 19.60 -30.33 -53.32
C MET A 469 19.38 -31.70 -53.95
N GLN A 470 20.33 -32.17 -54.75
CA GLN A 470 20.37 -33.55 -55.22
C GLN A 470 20.87 -34.50 -54.12
N ARG A 471 20.33 -35.72 -54.08
CA ARG A 471 20.67 -36.74 -53.07
C ARG A 471 22.17 -37.04 -53.01
N SER A 472 22.81 -37.24 -54.15
CA SER A 472 24.26 -37.51 -54.25
C SER A 472 25.08 -36.38 -53.64
N THR A 473 24.75 -35.12 -53.96
CA THR A 473 25.41 -33.93 -53.44
C THR A 473 25.27 -33.81 -51.93
N PHE A 474 24.07 -34.03 -51.40
CA PHE A 474 23.85 -33.94 -49.96
C PHE A 474 24.55 -35.06 -49.18
N ILE A 475 24.58 -36.30 -49.69
CA ILE A 475 25.34 -37.38 -49.04
C ILE A 475 26.84 -37.07 -48.98
N TYR A 476 27.40 -36.52 -50.05
CA TYR A 476 28.79 -36.04 -50.05
C TYR A 476 28.99 -34.92 -49.02
N GLN A 477 28.09 -33.94 -48.98
CA GLN A 477 28.14 -32.83 -48.03
C GLN A 477 28.02 -33.30 -46.58
N LEU A 478 27.13 -34.25 -46.29
CA LEU A 478 26.96 -34.83 -44.96
C LEU A 478 28.23 -35.55 -44.50
N LYS A 479 28.86 -36.33 -45.38
CA LYS A 479 30.15 -36.97 -45.10
C LYS A 479 31.23 -35.92 -44.78
N ARG A 480 31.28 -34.81 -45.53
CA ARG A 480 32.20 -33.70 -45.25
C ARG A 480 31.90 -33.02 -43.92
N ILE A 481 30.63 -32.82 -43.58
CA ILE A 481 30.22 -32.28 -42.28
C ILE A 481 30.75 -33.16 -41.14
N GLU A 482 30.59 -34.49 -41.24
CA GLU A 482 31.08 -35.44 -40.23
C GLU A 482 32.62 -35.43 -40.15
N GLU A 483 33.32 -35.40 -41.29
CA GLU A 483 34.78 -35.33 -41.34
C GLU A 483 35.35 -34.04 -40.71
N ILE A 484 34.75 -32.88 -41.00
CA ILE A 484 35.22 -31.57 -40.52
C ILE A 484 34.90 -31.38 -39.03
N SER A 485 33.67 -31.71 -38.65
CA SER A 485 33.18 -31.46 -37.30
C SER A 485 33.63 -32.53 -36.30
N ALA A 486 33.92 -33.75 -36.76
CA ALA A 486 34.16 -34.93 -35.93
C ALA A 486 33.02 -35.19 -34.91
N LEU A 487 31.81 -34.70 -35.19
CA LEU A 487 30.63 -34.88 -34.34
C LEU A 487 30.05 -36.29 -34.54
N ASN A 488 29.68 -36.95 -33.45
CA ASN A 488 28.97 -38.22 -33.51
C ASN A 488 27.45 -37.96 -33.65
N LEU A 489 26.98 -37.77 -34.89
CA LEU A 489 25.57 -37.50 -35.17
C LEU A 489 24.64 -38.70 -34.85
N SER A 490 25.17 -39.90 -34.59
CA SER A 490 24.36 -41.03 -34.13
C SER A 490 23.99 -40.93 -32.64
N GLU A 491 24.80 -40.19 -31.86
CA GLU A 491 24.63 -40.06 -30.42
C GLU A 491 23.47 -39.11 -30.07
N LYS A 492 22.56 -39.56 -29.20
CA LYS A 492 21.36 -38.80 -28.84
C LYS A 492 21.68 -37.47 -28.14
N SER A 493 22.66 -37.48 -27.22
CA SER A 493 23.14 -36.29 -26.51
C SER A 493 23.70 -35.24 -27.47
N CYS A 494 24.55 -35.65 -28.42
CA CYS A 494 25.12 -34.78 -29.45
C CYS A 494 24.02 -34.11 -30.29
N LYS A 495 23.02 -34.87 -30.72
CA LYS A 495 21.87 -34.34 -31.48
C LYS A 495 21.07 -33.30 -30.71
N ILE A 496 20.72 -33.61 -29.47
CA ILE A 496 19.94 -32.70 -28.61
C ILE A 496 20.74 -31.43 -28.35
N HIS A 497 22.05 -31.55 -28.06
CA HIS A 497 22.92 -30.40 -27.84
C HIS A 497 23.00 -29.50 -29.08
N LEU A 498 23.21 -30.07 -30.27
CA LEU A 498 23.25 -29.31 -31.52
C LEU A 498 21.91 -28.62 -31.81
N LEU A 499 20.78 -29.32 -31.66
CA LEU A 499 19.46 -28.74 -31.85
C LEU A 499 19.20 -27.59 -30.88
N LEU A 500 19.54 -27.74 -29.59
CA LEU A 500 19.42 -26.67 -28.60
C LEU A 500 20.28 -25.45 -28.97
N VAL A 501 21.53 -25.67 -29.34
CA VAL A 501 22.43 -24.57 -29.75
C VAL A 501 21.89 -23.85 -30.98
N PHE A 502 21.40 -24.58 -31.99
CA PHE A 502 20.78 -23.95 -33.17
C PHE A 502 19.54 -23.11 -32.81
N GLN A 503 18.71 -23.58 -31.88
CA GLN A 503 17.53 -22.84 -31.42
C GLN A 503 17.91 -21.59 -30.61
N ILE A 504 18.93 -21.69 -29.76
CA ILE A 504 19.48 -20.53 -29.01
C ILE A 504 20.06 -19.48 -29.96
N MET A 505 20.79 -19.92 -30.99
CA MET A 505 21.32 -19.04 -32.03
C MET A 505 20.21 -18.25 -32.72
N GLU A 506 19.11 -18.92 -33.13
CA GLU A 506 17.97 -18.27 -33.77
C GLU A 506 17.30 -17.23 -32.87
N GLU A 507 17.00 -17.59 -31.63
CA GLU A 507 16.34 -16.69 -30.67
C GLU A 507 17.23 -15.50 -30.29
N SER A 508 18.55 -15.66 -30.33
CA SER A 508 19.51 -14.57 -30.08
C SER A 508 19.78 -13.68 -31.31
N GLY A 509 19.14 -13.95 -32.45
CA GLY A 509 19.37 -13.23 -33.71
C GLY A 509 20.73 -13.52 -34.35
N TYR A 510 21.41 -14.60 -33.97
CA TYR A 510 22.70 -14.99 -34.54
C TYR A 510 22.53 -15.47 -35.97
N GLN A 511 23.21 -14.80 -36.91
CA GLN A 511 23.18 -15.19 -38.32
C GLN A 511 24.23 -16.26 -38.58
N LEU A 512 23.79 -17.41 -39.07
CA LEU A 512 24.69 -18.43 -39.57
C LEU A 512 25.48 -17.89 -40.78
N PRO A 513 26.79 -18.21 -40.89
CA PRO A 513 27.65 -17.81 -42.01
C PRO A 513 27.11 -18.12 -43.41
#